data_AF-A0A7S4C3F9-F1
#
_entry.id   AF-A0A7S4C3F9-F1
#
_cell.length_a   1.000
_cell.length_b   1.000
_cell.length_c   1.000
_cell.angle_alpha   90.00
_cell.angle_beta   90.00
_cell.angle_gamma   90.00
#
_symmetry.space_group_name_H-M   'P 1'
#
loop_
_entity.id
_entity.type
_entity.pdbx_description
1 polymer ?
#
loop_
_entity_poly.entity_id
_entity_poly.type
_entity_poly.pdbx_seq_one_letter_code
_entity_poly.pdbx_strand_id
1 'polypeptide(L)'
;QLMPETADEAEFHWTVVFAIAGVATTVLVGEVLRRRSCWRIPEAAVGVLVGALQAGIAKTAFHSATMLASERFDDQFFMVWLLPPIIFAAGFNMNVPAFFENLGTTMLFAFGGTVLSALAVGFIVYAVGQIGLCYPLSLISSMFFGCLISATDPVTVIAVFKTMDVREDIFAIIFGESVLNDAVAIVLARTVLSFNQPDAVV
;
A
#
# COMPACT_ATOMS: atom_id res chain seq x y z
N GLN A 1 34.83 16.51 29.11
CA GLN A 1 33.55 15.80 28.89
C GLN A 1 32.76 16.61 27.87
N LEU A 2 32.88 16.27 26.59
CA LEU A 2 32.15 16.88 25.49
C LEU A 2 32.14 15.86 24.33
N MET A 3 30.98 15.74 23.67
CA MET A 3 30.68 15.05 22.39
C MET A 3 30.16 13.59 22.42
N PRO A 4 28.83 13.44 22.57
CA PRO A 4 28.04 12.42 21.87
C PRO A 4 27.20 12.98 20.69
N GLU A 5 27.07 14.30 20.51
CA GLU A 5 26.19 14.89 19.48
C GLU A 5 26.61 14.64 18.02
N THR A 6 27.90 14.44 17.73
CA THR A 6 28.39 14.40 16.34
C THR A 6 28.13 13.08 15.61
N ALA A 7 27.97 11.97 16.34
CA ALA A 7 27.71 10.66 15.75
C ALA A 7 26.24 10.55 15.29
N ASP A 8 25.30 11.06 16.09
CA ASP A 8 23.88 11.05 15.79
C ASP A 8 23.53 11.98 14.62
N GLU A 9 24.17 13.15 14.52
CA GLU A 9 24.03 14.06 13.35
C GLU A 9 24.56 13.44 12.06
N ALA A 10 25.72 12.76 12.13
CA ALA A 10 26.29 12.09 10.97
C ALA A 10 25.40 10.92 10.50
N GLU A 11 24.87 10.13 11.44
CA GLU A 11 23.95 9.05 11.13
C GLU A 11 22.65 9.57 10.49
N PHE A 12 22.10 10.68 11.00
CA PHE A 12 20.94 11.35 10.42
C PHE A 12 21.18 11.84 8.98
N HIS A 13 22.33 12.47 8.70
CA HIS A 13 22.67 12.91 7.34
C HIS A 13 22.78 11.73 6.37
N TRP A 14 23.39 10.63 6.81
CA TRP A 14 23.47 9.42 5.99
C TRP A 14 22.10 8.80 5.72
N THR A 15 21.19 8.79 6.69
CA THR A 15 19.79 8.38 6.48
C THR A 15 19.14 9.20 5.38
N VAL A 16 19.23 10.52 5.44
CA VAL A 16 18.61 11.40 4.43
C VAL A 16 19.20 11.17 3.04
N VAL A 17 20.52 11.02 2.94
CA VAL A 17 21.19 10.71 1.66
C VAL A 17 20.71 9.37 1.11
N PHE A 18 20.56 8.36 1.96
CA PHE A 18 20.11 7.04 1.59
C PHE A 18 18.65 7.07 1.09
N ALA A 19 17.75 7.75 1.80
CA ALA A 19 16.37 7.95 1.37
C ALA A 19 16.27 8.64 0.00
N ILE A 20 17.02 9.72 -0.22
CA ILE A 20 17.04 10.45 -1.50
C ILE A 20 17.61 9.56 -2.61
N ALA A 21 18.69 8.83 -2.35
CA ALA A 21 19.28 7.89 -3.30
C ALA A 21 18.31 6.75 -3.66
N GLY A 22 17.53 6.26 -2.69
CA GLY A 22 16.49 5.26 -2.90
C GLY A 22 15.38 5.72 -3.83
N VAL A 23 14.87 6.93 -3.60
CA VAL A 23 13.86 7.53 -4.49
C VAL A 23 14.44 7.77 -5.89
N ALA A 24 15.64 8.34 -5.98
CA ALA A 24 16.29 8.61 -7.27
C ALA A 24 16.55 7.32 -8.06
N THR A 25 17.06 6.26 -7.40
CA THR A 25 17.28 4.97 -8.04
C THR A 25 15.98 4.31 -8.47
N THR A 26 14.92 4.41 -7.68
CA THR A 26 13.58 3.90 -8.06
C THR A 26 13.08 4.59 -9.33
N VAL A 27 13.15 5.92 -9.40
CA VAL A 27 12.71 6.70 -10.58
C VAL A 27 13.58 6.39 -11.81
N LEU A 28 14.90 6.32 -11.65
CA LEU A 28 15.82 6.02 -12.76
C LEU A 28 15.63 4.60 -13.30
N VAL A 29 15.53 3.61 -12.42
CA VAL A 29 15.31 2.21 -12.82
C VAL A 29 13.93 2.05 -13.45
N GLY A 30 12.89 2.67 -12.88
CA GLY A 30 11.55 2.72 -13.44
C GLY A 30 11.54 3.29 -14.86
N GLU A 31 12.23 4.42 -15.07
CA GLU A 31 12.33 5.07 -16.38
C GLU A 31 13.11 4.23 -17.40
N VAL A 32 14.21 3.59 -16.99
CA VAL A 32 15.00 2.70 -17.86
C VAL A 32 14.17 1.47 -18.26
N LEU A 33 13.44 0.86 -17.33
CA LEU A 33 12.56 -0.28 -17.61
C LEU A 33 11.45 0.10 -18.59
N ARG A 34 10.85 1.29 -18.40
CA ARG A 34 9.82 1.84 -19.29
C ARG A 34 10.35 2.04 -20.71
N ARG A 35 11.55 2.64 -20.86
CA ARG A 35 12.20 2.83 -22.17
C ARG A 35 12.61 1.53 -22.85
N ARG A 36 12.98 0.51 -22.09
CA ARG A 36 13.35 -0.82 -22.60
C ARG A 36 12.15 -1.68 -23.00
N SER A 37 10.91 -1.18 -22.85
CA SER A 37 9.67 -1.91 -23.15
C SER A 37 9.58 -3.24 -22.41
N CYS A 38 9.99 -3.27 -21.13
CA CYS A 38 9.78 -4.42 -20.25
C CYS A 38 8.38 -4.34 -19.61
N TRP A 39 7.36 -4.88 -20.26
CA TRP A 39 5.94 -4.75 -19.85
C TRP A 39 5.54 -5.55 -18.58
N ARG A 40 6.49 -6.23 -17.93
CA ARG A 40 6.19 -7.24 -16.90
C ARG A 40 6.33 -6.75 -15.46
N ILE A 41 6.96 -5.60 -15.21
CA ILE A 41 7.28 -5.17 -13.84
C ILE A 41 6.61 -3.81 -13.60
N PRO A 42 5.59 -3.73 -12.71
CA PRO A 42 5.01 -2.47 -12.28
C PRO A 42 6.05 -1.58 -11.58
N GLU A 43 5.91 -0.26 -11.68
CA GLU A 43 6.81 0.70 -11.04
C GLU A 43 6.86 0.50 -9.51
N ALA A 44 5.71 0.18 -8.88
CA ALA A 44 5.64 -0.15 -7.46
C ALA A 44 6.52 -1.37 -7.08
N ALA A 45 6.59 -2.39 -7.95
CA ALA A 45 7.43 -3.56 -7.69
C ALA A 45 8.92 -3.21 -7.74
N VAL A 46 9.32 -2.28 -8.61
CA VAL A 46 10.70 -1.77 -8.64
C VAL A 46 11.02 -1.05 -7.33
N GLY A 47 10.14 -0.18 -6.85
CA GLY A 47 10.32 0.54 -5.59
C GLY A 47 10.48 -0.39 -4.39
N VAL A 48 9.64 -1.43 -4.29
CA VAL A 48 9.74 -2.44 -3.22
C VAL A 48 11.09 -3.19 -3.27
N LEU A 49 11.54 -3.59 -4.46
CA LEU A 49 12.82 -4.29 -4.63
C LEU A 49 14.02 -3.40 -4.29
N VAL A 50 14.01 -2.15 -4.74
CA VAL A 50 15.04 -1.16 -4.41
C VAL A 50 15.08 -0.91 -2.91
N GLY A 51 13.93 -0.69 -2.27
CA GLY A 51 13.83 -0.51 -0.83
C GLY A 51 14.32 -1.73 -0.03
N ALA A 52 13.99 -2.94 -0.46
CA ALA A 52 14.48 -4.17 0.18
C ALA A 52 16.00 -4.32 0.07
N LEU A 53 16.58 -3.99 -1.10
CA LEU A 53 18.02 -4.00 -1.31
C LEU A 53 18.71 -2.93 -0.46
N GLN A 54 18.15 -1.72 -0.43
CA GLN A 54 18.62 -0.60 0.38
C GLN A 54 18.62 -0.96 1.87
N ALA A 55 17.52 -1.51 2.40
CA ALA A 55 17.43 -1.99 3.78
C ALA A 55 18.45 -3.10 4.09
N GLY A 56 18.70 -4.01 3.14
CA GLY A 56 19.73 -5.04 3.26
C GLY A 56 21.15 -4.45 3.35
N ILE A 57 21.46 -3.44 2.55
CA ILE A 57 22.75 -2.73 2.57
C ILE A 57 22.92 -1.96 3.88
N ALA A 58 21.91 -1.21 4.34
CA ALA A 58 21.96 -0.50 5.61
C ALA A 58 22.25 -1.46 6.78
N LYS A 59 21.57 -2.62 6.80
CA LYS A 59 21.75 -3.63 7.85
C LYS A 59 23.16 -4.26 7.84
N THR A 60 23.73 -4.51 6.66
CA THR A 60 25.00 -5.24 6.52
C THR A 60 26.23 -4.34 6.53
N ALA A 61 26.19 -3.19 5.85
CA ALA A 61 27.32 -2.29 5.69
C ALA A 61 27.47 -1.30 6.86
N PHE A 62 26.34 -0.80 7.41
CA PHE A 62 26.37 0.26 8.42
C PHE A 62 26.07 -0.25 9.84
N HIS A 63 25.49 -1.46 10.00
CA HIS A 63 25.05 -2.00 11.31
C HIS A 63 24.14 -1.03 12.11
N SER A 64 23.59 -0.02 11.42
CA SER A 64 22.85 1.09 12.00
C SER A 64 21.40 0.72 12.16
N ALA A 65 21.03 0.24 13.35
CA ALA A 65 19.64 0.07 13.73
C ALA A 65 18.88 1.41 13.71
N THR A 66 19.57 2.54 13.96
CA THR A 66 19.01 3.88 13.96
C THR A 66 18.56 4.35 12.57
N MET A 67 19.32 4.04 11.50
CA MET A 67 18.90 4.34 10.12
C MET A 67 17.60 3.59 9.75
N LEU A 68 17.52 2.29 10.04
CA LEU A 68 16.31 1.51 9.77
C LEU A 68 15.11 1.97 10.62
N ALA A 69 15.35 2.46 11.83
CA ALA A 69 14.30 2.97 12.70
C ALA A 69 13.79 4.35 12.28
N SER A 70 14.67 5.19 11.71
CA SER A 70 14.34 6.54 11.24
C SER A 70 13.68 6.57 9.86
N GLU A 71 13.89 5.56 9.01
CA GLU A 71 13.17 5.39 7.74
C GLU A 71 11.84 4.62 7.87
N ARG A 72 11.26 4.54 9.08
CA ARG A 72 9.95 3.92 9.26
C ARG A 72 8.87 4.75 8.56
N PHE A 73 7.98 4.05 7.86
CA PHE A 73 6.80 4.65 7.26
C PHE A 73 5.90 5.27 8.34
N ASP A 74 5.61 6.56 8.18
CA ASP A 74 4.66 7.30 9.03
C ASP A 74 3.27 7.25 8.37
N ASP A 75 2.40 6.40 8.92
CA ASP A 75 1.04 6.19 8.45
C ASP A 75 0.15 7.43 8.66
N GLN A 76 0.36 8.17 9.76
CA GLN A 76 -0.38 9.40 10.04
C GLN A 76 -0.03 10.49 9.05
N PHE A 77 1.25 10.70 8.78
CA PHE A 77 1.69 11.64 7.75
C PHE A 77 1.10 11.26 6.39
N PHE A 78 1.17 9.99 6.01
CA PHE A 78 0.61 9.51 4.74
C PHE A 78 -0.90 9.75 4.63
N MET A 79 -1.69 9.31 5.62
CA MET A 79 -3.15 9.42 5.59
C MET A 79 -3.66 10.86 5.71
N VAL A 80 -2.99 11.71 6.51
CA VAL A 80 -3.46 13.07 6.79
C VAL A 80 -2.94 14.08 5.76
N TRP A 81 -1.72 13.91 5.25
CA TRP A 81 -1.09 14.90 4.38
C TRP A 81 -0.98 14.45 2.92
N LEU A 82 -0.65 13.19 2.64
CA LEU A 82 -0.36 12.76 1.27
C LEU A 82 -1.61 12.27 0.53
N LEU A 83 -2.45 11.48 1.21
CA LEU A 83 -3.62 10.86 0.62
C LEU A 83 -4.71 11.87 0.19
N PRO A 84 -5.04 12.93 0.98
CA PRO A 84 -6.11 13.86 0.58
C PRO A 84 -5.84 14.63 -0.73
N PRO A 85 -4.64 15.20 -0.97
CA PRO A 85 -4.30 15.78 -2.27
C PRO A 85 -4.40 14.80 -3.45
N ILE A 86 -4.00 13.53 -3.25
CA ILE A 86 -4.06 12.50 -4.30
C ILE A 86 -5.52 12.21 -4.66
N ILE A 87 -6.38 11.97 -3.68
CA ILE A 87 -7.82 11.75 -3.90
C ILE A 87 -8.46 12.98 -4.53
N PHE A 88 -8.12 14.19 -4.06
CA PHE A 88 -8.66 15.43 -4.61
C PHE A 88 -8.27 15.60 -6.09
N ALA A 89 -7.00 15.41 -6.44
CA ALA A 89 -6.54 15.52 -7.82
C ALA A 89 -7.19 14.47 -8.74
N ALA A 90 -7.40 13.26 -8.24
CA ALA A 90 -8.06 12.20 -9.00
C ALA A 90 -9.57 12.46 -9.17
N GLY A 91 -10.24 12.90 -8.11
CA GLY A 91 -11.65 13.30 -8.15
C GLY A 91 -11.91 14.52 -9.03
N PHE A 92 -10.99 15.49 -9.08
CA PHE A 92 -11.07 16.66 -9.95
C PHE A 92 -11.01 16.30 -11.44
N ASN A 93 -10.26 15.24 -11.79
CA ASN A 93 -10.14 14.75 -13.17
C ASN A 93 -11.21 13.71 -13.55
N MET A 94 -12.14 13.38 -12.64
CA MET A 94 -13.18 12.38 -12.88
C MET A 94 -14.46 13.02 -13.44
N ASN A 95 -15.13 12.32 -14.35
CA ASN A 95 -16.47 12.67 -14.80
C ASN A 95 -17.49 12.40 -13.68
N VAL A 96 -17.90 13.46 -12.97
CA VAL A 96 -18.83 13.39 -11.83
C VAL A 96 -20.21 12.84 -12.24
N PRO A 97 -20.86 13.27 -13.33
CA PRO A 97 -22.10 12.66 -13.81
C PRO A 97 -22.01 11.13 -14.00
N ALA A 98 -20.98 10.64 -14.71
CA ALA A 98 -20.80 9.21 -14.97
C ALA A 98 -20.59 8.40 -13.67
N PHE A 99 -19.93 9.00 -12.69
CA PHE A 99 -19.76 8.40 -11.35
C PHE A 99 -21.11 8.23 -10.63
N PHE A 100 -21.95 9.26 -10.61
CA PHE A 100 -23.24 9.20 -9.92
C PHE A 100 -24.25 8.27 -10.63
N GLU A 101 -24.20 8.18 -11.96
CA GLU A 101 -25.01 7.22 -12.72
C GLU A 101 -24.66 5.75 -12.39
N ASN A 102 -23.39 5.48 -12.11
CA ASN A 102 -22.89 4.14 -11.80
C ASN A 102 -22.68 3.87 -10.30
N LEU A 103 -23.12 4.77 -9.42
CA LEU A 103 -22.85 4.71 -7.98
C LEU A 103 -23.28 3.38 -7.34
N GLY A 104 -24.41 2.80 -7.78
CA GLY A 104 -24.88 1.51 -7.27
C GLY A 104 -23.89 0.37 -7.52
N THR A 105 -23.34 0.31 -8.74
CA THR A 105 -22.33 -0.67 -9.13
C THR A 105 -21.03 -0.45 -8.36
N THR A 106 -20.60 0.81 -8.25
CA THR A 106 -19.41 1.20 -7.48
C THR A 106 -19.53 0.76 -6.02
N MET A 107 -20.66 1.04 -5.36
CA MET A 107 -20.91 0.65 -3.98
C MET A 107 -20.95 -0.88 -3.81
N LEU A 108 -21.55 -1.60 -4.76
CA LEU A 108 -21.59 -3.06 -4.71
C LEU A 108 -20.19 -3.67 -4.76
N PHE A 109 -19.30 -3.16 -5.62
CA PHE A 109 -17.92 -3.64 -5.68
C PHE A 109 -17.11 -3.19 -4.45
N ALA A 110 -17.20 -1.91 -4.06
CA ALA A 110 -16.47 -1.35 -2.92
C ALA A 110 -16.78 -2.03 -1.59
N PHE A 111 -18.05 -2.41 -1.35
CA PHE A 111 -18.45 -3.07 -0.11
C PHE A 111 -18.51 -4.58 -0.29
N GLY A 112 -19.35 -5.04 -1.21
CA GLY A 112 -19.60 -6.47 -1.41
C GLY A 112 -18.38 -7.20 -1.95
N GLY A 113 -17.70 -6.62 -2.95
CA GLY A 113 -16.46 -7.17 -3.51
C GLY A 113 -15.35 -7.26 -2.48
N THR A 114 -15.13 -6.20 -1.71
CA THR A 114 -14.09 -6.12 -0.66
C THR A 114 -14.34 -7.10 0.47
N VAL A 115 -15.58 -7.18 0.99
CA VAL A 115 -15.94 -8.16 2.04
C VAL A 115 -15.75 -9.58 1.53
N LEU A 116 -16.21 -9.88 0.31
CA LEU A 116 -16.06 -11.20 -0.27
C LEU A 116 -14.58 -11.55 -0.50
N SER A 117 -13.78 -10.60 -0.98
CA SER A 117 -12.34 -10.75 -1.17
C SER A 117 -11.63 -11.02 0.15
N ALA A 118 -11.92 -10.24 1.19
CA ALA A 118 -11.34 -10.40 2.52
C ALA A 118 -11.64 -11.78 3.11
N LEU A 119 -12.90 -12.23 3.03
CA LEU A 119 -13.31 -13.55 3.49
C LEU A 119 -12.64 -14.66 2.67
N ALA A 120 -12.67 -14.56 1.34
CA ALA A 120 -12.09 -15.58 0.46
C ALA A 120 -10.59 -15.74 0.72
N VAL A 121 -9.83 -14.64 0.73
CA VAL A 121 -8.38 -14.67 1.00
C VAL A 121 -8.11 -15.16 2.42
N GLY A 122 -8.87 -14.67 3.42
CA GLY A 122 -8.69 -15.07 4.81
C GLY A 122 -8.93 -16.57 5.04
N PHE A 123 -9.98 -17.14 4.46
CA PHE A 123 -10.25 -18.58 4.53
C PHE A 123 -9.21 -19.41 3.75
N ILE A 124 -8.78 -18.95 2.57
CA ILE A 124 -7.74 -19.63 1.80
C ILE A 124 -6.44 -19.70 2.61
N VAL A 125 -6.00 -18.58 3.18
CA VAL A 125 -4.77 -18.53 3.98
C VAL A 125 -4.87 -19.44 5.20
N TYR A 126 -6.01 -19.43 5.89
CA TYR A 126 -6.26 -20.32 7.02
C TYR A 126 -6.20 -21.81 6.60
N ALA A 127 -6.90 -22.17 5.53
CA ALA A 127 -6.95 -23.55 5.03
C ALA A 127 -5.57 -24.06 4.59
N VAL A 128 -4.82 -23.25 3.84
CA VAL A 128 -3.46 -23.57 3.40
C VAL A 128 -2.52 -23.74 4.60
N GLY A 129 -2.71 -22.94 5.65
CA GLY A 129 -1.97 -23.06 6.91
C GLY A 129 -2.25 -24.37 7.64
N GLN A 130 -3.50 -24.84 7.64
CA GLN A 130 -3.87 -26.14 8.24
C GLN A 130 -3.31 -27.33 7.46
N ILE A 131 -3.15 -27.21 6.14
CA ILE A 131 -2.58 -28.26 5.28
C ILE A 131 -1.04 -28.30 5.39
N GLY A 132 -0.43 -27.33 6.08
CA GLY A 132 1.03 -27.28 6.31
C GLY A 132 1.85 -26.74 5.14
N LEU A 133 1.19 -26.10 4.15
CA LEU A 133 1.88 -25.45 3.03
C LEU A 133 2.43 -24.06 3.40
N CYS A 134 1.85 -23.40 4.40
CA CYS A 134 2.31 -22.13 4.93
C CYS A 134 2.33 -22.14 6.46
N TYR A 135 2.86 -21.07 7.07
CA TYR A 135 2.88 -20.93 8.52
C TYR A 135 1.45 -20.96 9.09
N PRO A 136 1.16 -21.78 10.12
CA PRO A 136 -0.19 -21.95 10.63
C PRO A 136 -0.64 -20.70 11.39
N LEU A 137 -1.34 -19.81 10.69
CA LEU A 137 -1.95 -18.62 11.26
C LEU A 137 -3.28 -18.97 11.94
N SER A 138 -3.60 -18.24 13.02
CA SER A 138 -4.93 -18.31 13.63
C SER A 138 -6.00 -17.83 12.64
N LEU A 139 -7.26 -18.22 12.85
CA LEU A 139 -8.37 -17.76 12.01
C LEU A 139 -8.46 -16.24 11.98
N ILE A 140 -8.31 -15.59 13.14
CA ILE A 140 -8.36 -14.13 13.27
C ILE A 140 -7.19 -13.48 12.52
N SER A 141 -5.97 -14.00 12.67
CA SER A 141 -4.79 -13.47 11.97
C SER A 141 -4.92 -13.65 10.45
N SER A 142 -5.49 -14.76 9.99
CA SER A 142 -5.73 -15.03 8.57
C SER A 142 -6.81 -14.10 8.00
N MET A 143 -7.89 -13.85 8.76
CA MET A 143 -8.93 -12.90 8.38
C MET A 143 -8.42 -11.47 8.35
N PHE A 144 -7.60 -11.08 9.32
CA PHE A 144 -6.95 -9.77 9.34
C PHE A 144 -6.06 -9.58 8.11
N PHE A 145 -5.27 -10.60 7.75
CA PHE A 145 -4.50 -10.60 6.51
C PHE A 145 -5.40 -10.46 5.27
N GLY A 146 -6.51 -11.18 5.22
CA GLY A 146 -7.51 -11.04 4.16
C GLY A 146 -8.05 -9.62 4.02
N CYS A 147 -8.36 -8.95 5.14
CA CYS A 147 -8.81 -7.56 5.14
C CYS A 147 -7.73 -6.62 4.58
N LEU A 148 -6.47 -6.77 5.00
CA LEU A 148 -5.36 -5.93 4.51
C LEU A 148 -5.12 -6.06 3.01
N ILE A 149 -5.30 -7.26 2.44
CA ILE A 149 -5.08 -7.54 1.02
C ILE A 149 -6.31 -7.22 0.15
N SER A 150 -7.49 -7.08 0.76
CA SER A 150 -8.73 -6.77 0.03
C SER A 150 -8.79 -5.35 -0.51
N ALA A 151 -8.01 -4.43 0.05
CA ALA A 151 -7.89 -3.06 -0.43
C ALA A 151 -7.15 -3.02 -1.79
N THR A 152 -7.67 -2.29 -2.77
CA THR A 152 -7.10 -2.21 -4.12
C THR A 152 -6.55 -0.80 -4.39
N ASP A 153 -5.41 -0.70 -5.07
CA ASP A 153 -4.83 0.59 -5.45
C ASP A 153 -5.32 1.02 -6.85
N PRO A 154 -6.06 2.14 -6.98
CA PRO A 154 -6.52 2.62 -8.27
C PRO A 154 -5.38 3.26 -9.07
N VAL A 155 -4.33 3.77 -8.42
CA VAL A 155 -3.30 4.60 -9.07
C VAL A 155 -2.56 3.79 -10.14
N THR A 156 -2.17 2.56 -9.79
CA THR A 156 -1.47 1.67 -10.72
C THR A 156 -2.33 1.28 -11.92
N VAL A 157 -3.63 1.01 -11.71
CA VAL A 157 -4.56 0.62 -12.78
C VAL A 157 -4.92 1.82 -13.67
N ILE A 158 -5.16 2.98 -13.05
CA ILE A 158 -5.47 4.23 -13.76
C ILE A 158 -4.32 4.65 -14.67
N ALA A 159 -3.06 4.54 -14.22
CA ALA A 159 -1.91 4.89 -15.02
C ALA A 159 -1.86 4.08 -16.33
N VAL A 160 -2.19 2.79 -16.27
CA VAL A 160 -2.29 1.92 -17.45
C VAL A 160 -3.50 2.29 -18.30
N PHE A 161 -4.67 2.52 -17.69
CA PHE A 161 -5.91 2.76 -18.43
C PHE A 161 -5.92 4.08 -19.18
N LYS A 162 -5.25 5.12 -18.66
CA LYS A 162 -5.02 6.38 -19.38
C LYS A 162 -4.23 6.20 -20.68
N THR A 163 -3.42 5.15 -20.81
CA THR A 163 -2.71 4.84 -22.06
C THR A 163 -3.56 4.07 -23.07
N MET A 164 -4.69 3.50 -22.64
CA MET A 164 -5.54 2.61 -23.44
C MET A 164 -6.86 3.23 -23.90
N ASP A 165 -7.07 4.54 -23.69
CA ASP A 165 -8.30 5.28 -24.06
C ASP A 165 -9.60 4.59 -23.58
N VAL A 166 -9.62 4.24 -22.28
CA VAL A 166 -10.75 3.53 -21.66
C VAL A 166 -11.94 4.47 -21.44
N ARG A 167 -13.17 3.95 -21.62
CA ARG A 167 -14.43 4.68 -21.37
C ARG A 167 -14.47 5.28 -19.95
N GLU A 168 -14.95 6.52 -19.86
CA GLU A 168 -15.05 7.28 -18.60
C GLU A 168 -15.91 6.57 -17.54
N ASP A 169 -16.92 5.80 -17.94
CA ASP A 169 -17.77 5.02 -17.01
C ASP A 169 -16.96 3.98 -16.22
N ILE A 170 -16.07 3.24 -16.90
CA ILE A 170 -15.24 2.21 -16.27
C ILE A 170 -14.22 2.87 -15.35
N PHE A 171 -13.65 4.00 -15.78
CA PHE A 171 -12.74 4.79 -14.97
C PHE A 171 -13.40 5.24 -13.66
N ALA A 172 -14.62 5.77 -13.74
CA ALA A 172 -15.36 6.24 -12.57
C ALA A 172 -15.71 5.11 -11.59
N ILE A 173 -16.09 3.93 -12.10
CA ILE A 173 -16.40 2.76 -11.27
C ILE A 173 -15.15 2.26 -10.53
N ILE A 174 -14.03 2.07 -11.23
CA ILE A 174 -12.79 1.55 -10.63
C ILE A 174 -12.22 2.55 -9.63
N PHE A 175 -12.18 3.83 -9.99
CA PHE A 175 -11.71 4.86 -9.07
C PHE A 175 -12.55 4.90 -7.78
N GLY A 176 -13.88 4.87 -7.92
CA GLY A 176 -14.79 4.85 -6.79
C GLY A 176 -14.65 3.60 -5.93
N GLU A 177 -14.52 2.44 -6.56
CA GLU A 177 -14.33 1.16 -5.89
C GLU A 177 -13.11 1.18 -4.99
N SER A 178 -11.96 1.60 -5.53
CA SER A 178 -10.70 1.56 -4.80
C SER A 178 -10.63 2.63 -3.69
N VAL A 179 -11.17 3.83 -3.92
CA VAL A 179 -11.24 4.88 -2.87
C VAL A 179 -12.13 4.44 -1.70
N LEU A 180 -13.26 3.81 -1.98
CA LEU A 180 -14.19 3.38 -0.94
C LEU A 180 -13.74 2.09 -0.26
N ASN A 181 -13.11 1.16 -1.00
CA ASN A 181 -12.68 -0.11 -0.41
C ASN A 181 -11.60 0.06 0.66
N ASP A 182 -10.73 1.07 0.56
CA ASP A 182 -9.68 1.34 1.55
C ASP A 182 -10.29 1.57 2.93
N ALA A 183 -11.35 2.40 2.98
CA ALA A 183 -12.08 2.66 4.20
C ALA A 183 -12.79 1.39 4.72
N VAL A 184 -13.42 0.62 3.83
CA VAL A 184 -14.10 -0.64 4.18
C VAL A 184 -13.10 -1.66 4.73
N ALA A 185 -11.95 -1.83 4.09
CA ALA A 185 -10.89 -2.74 4.49
C ALA A 185 -10.32 -2.38 5.88
N ILE A 186 -10.08 -1.10 6.15
CA ILE A 186 -9.63 -0.63 7.49
C ILE A 186 -10.69 -0.92 8.55
N VAL A 187 -11.97 -0.67 8.27
CA VAL A 187 -13.06 -0.96 9.20
C VAL A 187 -13.16 -2.46 9.46
N LEU A 188 -13.15 -3.29 8.41
CA LEU A 188 -13.16 -4.75 8.53
C LEU A 188 -11.97 -5.26 9.35
N ALA A 189 -10.76 -4.74 9.08
CA ALA A 189 -9.56 -5.11 9.80
C ALA A 189 -9.68 -4.78 11.30
N ARG A 190 -10.20 -3.59 11.65
CA ARG A 190 -10.46 -3.20 13.04
C ARG A 190 -11.51 -4.09 13.70
N THR A 191 -12.60 -4.42 12.98
CA THR A 191 -13.63 -5.33 13.47
C THR A 191 -13.06 -6.72 13.73
N VAL A 192 -12.25 -7.28 12.83
CA VAL A 192 -11.60 -8.58 13.05
C VAL A 192 -10.67 -8.54 14.26
N LEU A 193 -9.88 -7.47 14.42
CA LEU A 193 -9.00 -7.31 15.58
C LEU A 193 -9.76 -7.16 16.91
N SER A 194 -10.93 -6.53 16.92
CA SER A 194 -11.76 -6.43 18.13
C SER A 194 -12.19 -7.80 18.66
N PHE A 195 -12.35 -8.82 17.80
CA PHE A 195 -12.63 -10.18 18.25
C PHE A 195 -11.43 -10.87 18.90
N ASN A 196 -10.21 -10.37 18.69
CA ASN A 196 -9.00 -10.86 19.36
C ASN A 196 -8.80 -10.23 20.76
N GLN A 197 -9.44 -9.10 21.02
CA GLN A 197 -9.35 -8.35 22.28
C GLN A 197 -10.76 -8.03 22.79
N PRO A 198 -11.45 -8.99 23.44
CA PRO A 198 -12.79 -8.76 23.97
C PRO A 198 -12.87 -7.66 25.06
N ASP A 199 -11.74 -7.15 25.57
CA ASP A 199 -11.67 -6.20 26.69
C ASP A 199 -11.05 -4.82 26.37
N ALA A 200 -10.78 -4.48 25.11
CA ALA A 200 -10.37 -3.11 24.75
C ALA A 200 -11.61 -2.21 24.57
N VAL A 201 -12.31 -1.96 25.68
CA VAL A 201 -13.49 -1.09 25.77
C VAL A 201 -13.05 0.37 25.68
N VAL A 202 -13.50 1.04 24.61
CA VAL A 202 -13.72 2.50 24.41
C VAL A 202 -12.48 3.40 24.34
#